data_AF-A0A0C2GTD1-F1
#
_entry.id   AF-A0A0C2GTD1-F1
#
_cell.length_a   1.000
_cell.length_b   1.000
_cell.length_c   1.000
_cell.angle_alpha   90.00
_cell.angle_beta   90.00
_cell.angle_gamma   90.00
#
_symmetry.space_group_name_H-M   'P 1'
#
loop_
_entity.id
_entity.type
_entity.pdbx_description
1 polymer ?
#
loop_
_entity_poly.entity_id
_entity_poly.type
_entity_poly.pdbx_seq_one_letter_code
_entity_poly.pdbx_strand_id
1 'polypeptide(L)'
;MATATTPAFACTYNFCNNMPKGIMVCIYDDRTANVSIANRIIYQPAADKSQTCDACSKNCTEYLCKVIHTPVTLNTTCADDKLTQDSNNAALWMHNYYRRLLASGWAKDKKSKSGYAPPGKQMKKLEYDCSSTGTNIAAETYKAIESCPSTGTPQASAGHSMNFWRIGDYRLSEQDALEQMANDQADKVVCAVRNCQQSGQTLVVCQYNAYVFTDTLVVAEANL
;
A
#
# COMPACT_ATOMS: atom_id res chain seq x y z
N MET A 1 -8.75 -17.79 -1.42
CA MET A 1 -7.62 -16.85 -1.33
C MET A 1 -6.73 -16.92 -2.55
N ALA A 2 -6.03 -18.04 -2.81
CA ALA A 2 -5.02 -18.12 -3.87
C ALA A 2 -5.48 -18.78 -5.19
N THR A 3 -6.80 -18.94 -5.40
CA THR A 3 -7.31 -19.49 -6.66
C THR A 3 -7.13 -18.45 -7.77
N ALA A 4 -6.30 -18.75 -8.78
CA ALA A 4 -5.92 -17.81 -9.84
C ALA A 4 -7.08 -17.35 -10.73
N THR A 5 -8.16 -18.14 -10.82
CA THR A 5 -9.33 -17.81 -11.63
C THR A 5 -10.37 -16.96 -10.89
N THR A 6 -10.15 -16.64 -9.61
CA THR A 6 -11.08 -15.81 -8.82
C THR A 6 -10.83 -14.33 -9.11
N PRO A 7 -11.76 -13.60 -9.74
CA PRO A 7 -11.56 -12.20 -10.11
C PRO A 7 -11.92 -11.23 -8.96
N ALA A 8 -12.78 -11.64 -8.04
CA ALA A 8 -13.32 -10.79 -6.99
C ALA A 8 -13.54 -11.55 -5.69
N PHE A 9 -13.53 -10.83 -4.58
CA PHE A 9 -13.92 -11.34 -3.27
C PHE A 9 -14.55 -10.23 -2.44
N ALA A 10 -15.32 -10.61 -1.42
CA ALA A 10 -15.92 -9.70 -0.45
C ALA A 10 -15.75 -10.27 0.95
N CYS A 11 -15.40 -9.44 1.92
CA CYS A 11 -15.23 -9.85 3.31
C CYS A 11 -16.15 -9.06 4.24
N THR A 12 -16.52 -9.67 5.36
CA THR A 12 -17.21 -9.02 6.47
C THR A 12 -16.72 -9.61 7.79
N TYR A 13 -16.93 -8.88 8.89
CA TYR A 13 -16.65 -9.37 10.23
C TYR A 13 -17.75 -8.95 11.20
N ASN A 14 -17.88 -9.69 12.30
CA ASN A 14 -18.75 -9.30 13.41
C ASN A 14 -18.19 -9.80 14.75
N PHE A 15 -18.45 -9.05 15.82
CA PHE A 15 -18.21 -9.47 17.19
C PHE A 15 -19.53 -9.95 17.77
N CYS A 16 -19.64 -11.25 18.05
CA CYS A 16 -20.84 -11.80 18.65
C CYS A 16 -20.68 -11.80 20.17
N ASN A 17 -21.60 -11.17 20.90
CA ASN A 17 -21.57 -11.04 22.36
C ASN A 17 -21.37 -12.37 23.12
N ASN A 18 -21.69 -13.49 22.49
CA ASN A 18 -21.63 -14.83 23.08
C ASN A 18 -20.41 -15.66 22.60
N MET A 19 -19.48 -15.08 21.84
CA MET A 19 -18.26 -15.76 21.41
C MET A 19 -17.00 -14.99 21.86
N PRO A 20 -15.98 -15.67 22.41
CA PRO A 20 -14.76 -15.03 22.88
C PRO A 20 -13.87 -14.49 21.74
N LYS A 21 -14.21 -14.75 20.48
CA LYS A 21 -13.48 -14.30 19.28
C LYS A 21 -14.48 -13.81 18.23
N GLY A 22 -14.11 -12.74 17.52
CA GLY A 22 -14.88 -12.25 16.37
C GLY A 22 -14.88 -13.25 15.22
N ILE A 23 -15.90 -13.20 14.37
CA ILE A 23 -15.99 -13.96 13.13
C ILE A 23 -15.61 -13.03 11.98
N MET A 24 -14.74 -13.49 11.09
CA MET A 24 -14.46 -12.88 9.79
C MET A 24 -14.79 -13.90 8.70
N VAL A 25 -15.56 -13.48 7.70
CA VAL A 25 -15.94 -14.31 6.55
C VAL A 25 -15.53 -13.59 5.29
N CYS A 26 -14.94 -14.31 4.34
CA CYS A 26 -14.70 -13.83 2.99
C CYS A 26 -15.32 -14.80 1.98
N ILE A 27 -16.05 -14.26 1.01
CA ILE A 27 -16.63 -14.98 -0.12
C ILE A 27 -15.86 -14.59 -1.37
N TYR A 28 -15.54 -15.57 -2.19
CA TYR A 28 -14.75 -15.43 -3.41
C TYR A 28 -15.66 -15.72 -4.61
N ASP A 29 -15.60 -14.94 -5.69
CA ASP A 29 -16.33 -15.19 -6.95
C ASP A 29 -15.66 -16.34 -7.72
N ASP A 30 -15.66 -17.50 -7.09
CA ASP A 30 -15.03 -18.70 -7.57
C ASP A 30 -16.12 -19.64 -8.10
N ARG A 31 -16.36 -19.54 -9.41
CA ARG A 31 -17.47 -20.25 -10.07
C ARG A 31 -17.12 -21.68 -10.47
N THR A 32 -15.98 -22.22 -10.04
CA THR A 32 -15.65 -23.62 -10.32
C THR A 32 -16.61 -24.52 -9.54
N ALA A 33 -17.69 -24.96 -10.20
CA ALA A 33 -18.62 -25.91 -9.64
C ALA A 33 -17.95 -27.30 -9.54
N ASN A 34 -18.15 -28.00 -8.42
CA ASN A 34 -17.88 -29.43 -8.28
C ASN A 34 -16.45 -29.91 -8.60
N VAL A 35 -15.44 -29.35 -7.93
CA VAL A 35 -14.14 -30.02 -7.81
C VAL A 35 -13.98 -30.57 -6.39
N SER A 36 -13.73 -31.88 -6.29
CA SER A 36 -13.24 -32.47 -5.05
C SER A 36 -12.05 -31.65 -4.54
N ILE A 37 -12.15 -31.14 -3.31
CA ILE A 37 -11.12 -30.33 -2.64
C ILE A 37 -9.74 -30.99 -2.66
N ALA A 38 -9.67 -32.33 -2.74
CA ALA A 38 -8.43 -33.07 -2.73
C ALA A 38 -7.56 -32.87 -3.99
N ASN A 39 -8.14 -32.54 -5.14
CA ASN A 39 -7.42 -32.45 -6.43
C ASN A 39 -7.57 -31.09 -7.11
N ARG A 40 -7.94 -30.07 -6.36
CA ARG A 40 -8.17 -28.74 -6.92
C ARG A 40 -6.84 -28.06 -7.24
N ILE A 41 -6.61 -27.79 -8.53
CA ILE A 41 -5.51 -26.91 -8.96
C ILE A 41 -5.88 -25.47 -8.64
N ILE A 42 -5.11 -24.82 -7.76
CA ILE A 42 -5.33 -23.42 -7.36
C ILE A 42 -4.76 -22.42 -8.37
N TYR A 43 -3.65 -22.75 -9.02
CA TYR A 43 -3.08 -21.97 -10.12
C TYR A 43 -2.20 -22.89 -10.99
N GLN A 44 -1.96 -22.50 -12.24
CA GLN A 44 -0.99 -23.17 -13.10
C GLN A 44 0.37 -22.47 -12.96
N PRO A 45 1.46 -23.20 -12.71
CA PRO A 45 2.79 -22.59 -12.63
C PRO A 45 3.26 -22.15 -14.03
N ALA A 46 3.87 -20.98 -14.10
CA ALA A 46 4.67 -20.57 -15.26
C ALA A 46 6.03 -21.28 -15.23
N ALA A 47 6.65 -21.56 -16.39
CA ALA A 47 7.95 -22.22 -16.42
C ALA A 47 9.07 -21.29 -15.91
N ASP A 48 8.94 -19.99 -16.18
CA ASP A 48 9.83 -18.95 -15.69
C ASP A 48 9.10 -17.60 -15.58
N LYS A 49 9.81 -16.58 -15.08
CA LYS A 49 9.27 -15.24 -14.82
C LYS A 49 8.74 -14.55 -16.09
N SER A 50 9.34 -14.79 -17.25
CA SER A 50 8.94 -14.17 -18.52
C SER A 50 7.57 -14.62 -19.02
N GLN A 51 7.11 -15.78 -18.55
CA GLN A 51 5.81 -16.37 -18.86
C GLN A 51 4.71 -15.99 -17.87
N THR A 52 5.01 -15.11 -16.91
CA THR A 52 4.00 -14.63 -15.97
C THR A 52 2.90 -13.88 -16.74
N CYS A 53 1.64 -14.15 -16.40
CA CYS A 53 0.46 -13.57 -17.05
C CYS A 53 0.23 -13.97 -18.53
N ASP A 54 0.92 -14.99 -19.06
CA ASP A 54 0.71 -15.43 -20.46
C ASP A 54 -0.75 -15.79 -20.76
N ALA A 55 -1.50 -16.23 -19.75
CA ALA A 55 -2.92 -16.59 -19.86
C ALA A 55 -3.87 -15.40 -20.08
N CYS A 56 -3.44 -14.15 -19.94
CA CYS A 56 -4.30 -12.96 -20.01
C CYS A 56 -3.82 -11.88 -21.00
N SER A 57 -3.16 -12.28 -22.10
CA SER A 57 -2.85 -11.41 -23.24
C SER A 57 -2.12 -10.10 -22.88
N LYS A 58 -1.19 -10.16 -21.92
CA LYS A 58 -0.41 -9.00 -21.40
C LYS A 58 -1.21 -7.94 -20.64
N ASN A 59 -2.46 -8.20 -20.25
CA ASN A 59 -3.14 -7.38 -19.24
C ASN A 59 -2.64 -7.77 -17.84
N CYS A 60 -1.35 -7.47 -17.60
CA CYS A 60 -0.61 -7.88 -16.42
C CYS A 60 -0.16 -6.63 -15.67
N THR A 61 -0.46 -6.56 -14.38
CA THR A 61 0.00 -5.51 -13.47
C THR A 61 0.68 -6.22 -12.31
N GLU A 62 1.98 -5.95 -12.09
CA GLU A 62 2.77 -6.54 -11.01
C GLU A 62 2.54 -8.06 -10.83
N TYR A 63 2.73 -8.82 -11.92
CA TYR A 63 2.58 -10.28 -11.95
C TYR A 63 1.15 -10.81 -11.77
N LEU A 64 0.13 -9.95 -11.79
CA LEU A 64 -1.29 -10.30 -11.70
C LEU A 64 -2.05 -9.99 -12.99
N CYS A 65 -2.89 -10.92 -13.44
CA CYS A 65 -3.82 -10.70 -14.55
C CYS A 65 -4.96 -9.77 -14.11
N LYS A 66 -5.07 -8.59 -14.73
CA LYS A 66 -6.05 -7.58 -14.35
C LYS A 66 -7.42 -7.91 -14.91
N VAL A 67 -8.41 -8.00 -14.02
CA VAL A 67 -9.83 -7.96 -14.36
C VAL A 67 -10.35 -6.57 -13.97
N ILE A 68 -10.93 -5.85 -14.93
CA ILE A 68 -11.45 -4.51 -14.68
C ILE A 68 -12.75 -4.65 -13.88
N HIS A 69 -12.74 -4.13 -12.67
CA HIS A 69 -13.93 -3.93 -11.86
C HIS A 69 -14.16 -2.43 -11.70
N THR A 70 -15.42 -2.02 -11.61
CA THR A 70 -15.78 -0.65 -11.22
C THR A 70 -15.83 -0.62 -9.69
N PRO A 71 -14.84 -0.03 -9.01
CA PRO A 71 -14.87 0.07 -7.56
C PRO A 71 -16.00 0.98 -7.11
N VAL A 72 -16.57 0.68 -5.93
CA VAL A 72 -17.46 1.62 -5.25
C VAL A 72 -16.60 2.72 -4.66
N THR A 73 -16.85 3.97 -5.04
CA THR A 73 -16.15 5.11 -4.43
C THR A 73 -16.67 5.32 -3.01
N LEU A 74 -15.81 5.08 -2.01
CA LEU A 74 -16.09 5.43 -0.63
C LEU A 74 -15.82 6.92 -0.39
N ASN A 75 -16.69 7.56 0.39
CA ASN A 75 -16.51 8.95 0.80
C ASN A 75 -15.19 9.10 1.56
N THR A 76 -14.44 10.17 1.28
CA THR A 76 -13.20 10.48 2.01
C THR A 76 -13.45 10.66 3.50
N THR A 77 -12.60 10.07 4.33
CA THR A 77 -12.54 10.35 5.78
C THR A 77 -11.57 11.48 6.12
N CYS A 78 -10.81 11.96 5.13
CA CYS A 78 -9.71 12.90 5.26
C CYS A 78 -9.71 13.91 4.10
N ALA A 79 -10.72 14.78 4.02
CA ALA A 79 -10.99 15.55 2.81
C ALA A 79 -9.84 16.45 2.28
N ASP A 80 -8.87 16.78 3.12
CA ASP A 80 -7.75 17.66 2.79
C ASP A 80 -6.62 16.98 2.01
N ASP A 81 -6.46 15.66 2.12
CA ASP A 81 -5.43 14.91 1.39
C ASP A 81 -5.85 14.53 -0.05
N LYS A 82 -7.13 14.73 -0.37
CA LYS A 82 -7.80 14.42 -1.65
C LYS A 82 -7.79 12.94 -2.04
N LEU A 83 -7.58 12.04 -1.08
CA LEU A 83 -7.73 10.60 -1.27
C LEU A 83 -9.13 10.12 -0.90
N THR A 84 -9.56 9.04 -1.55
CA THR A 84 -10.71 8.25 -1.08
C THR A 84 -10.39 7.53 0.24
N GLN A 85 -11.41 7.10 0.98
CA GLN A 85 -11.21 6.31 2.20
C GLN A 85 -10.49 4.98 1.91
N ASP A 86 -10.73 4.35 0.77
CA ASP A 86 -10.00 3.13 0.41
C ASP A 86 -8.51 3.41 0.19
N SER A 87 -8.17 4.55 -0.43
CA SER A 87 -6.78 4.91 -0.68
C SER A 87 -6.00 5.29 0.56
N ASN A 88 -6.58 6.07 1.48
CA ASN A 88 -5.89 6.38 2.73
C ASN A 88 -5.73 5.12 3.63
N ASN A 89 -6.71 4.22 3.62
CA ASN A 89 -6.60 2.91 4.27
C ASN A 89 -5.52 2.05 3.61
N ALA A 90 -5.48 1.98 2.27
CA ALA A 90 -4.47 1.24 1.52
C ALA A 90 -3.06 1.75 1.87
N ALA A 91 -2.85 3.08 1.83
CA ALA A 91 -1.59 3.69 2.26
C ALA A 91 -1.21 3.22 3.68
N LEU A 92 -2.12 3.38 4.65
CA LEU A 92 -1.86 3.01 6.05
C LEU A 92 -1.56 1.51 6.22
N TRP A 93 -2.31 0.65 5.54
CA TRP A 93 -2.20 -0.80 5.65
C TRP A 93 -0.92 -1.31 5.02
N MET A 94 -0.53 -0.80 3.86
CA MET A 94 0.73 -1.16 3.20
C MET A 94 1.94 -0.80 4.05
N HIS A 95 1.98 0.43 4.58
CA HIS A 95 3.05 0.84 5.48
C HIS A 95 3.13 -0.07 6.71
N ASN A 96 1.99 -0.32 7.37
CA ASN A 96 1.96 -1.17 8.56
C ASN A 96 2.23 -2.65 8.25
N TYR A 97 1.96 -3.13 7.04
CA TYR A 97 2.33 -4.48 6.61
C TYR A 97 3.86 -4.61 6.53
N TYR A 98 4.53 -3.71 5.81
CA TYR A 98 5.99 -3.74 5.70
C TYR A 98 6.69 -3.48 7.04
N ARG A 99 6.15 -2.59 7.88
CA ARG A 99 6.66 -2.39 9.24
C ARG A 99 6.58 -3.65 10.10
N ARG A 100 5.48 -4.42 10.01
CA ARG A 100 5.39 -5.72 10.70
C ARG A 100 6.38 -6.73 10.13
N LEU A 101 6.56 -6.77 8.82
CA LEU A 101 7.53 -7.65 8.16
C LEU A 101 8.95 -7.35 8.64
N LEU A 102 9.34 -6.09 8.71
CA LEU A 102 10.62 -5.63 9.26
C LEU A 102 10.74 -5.92 10.76
N ALA A 103 9.74 -5.55 11.55
CA ALA A 103 9.74 -5.75 13.00
C ALA A 103 9.93 -7.22 13.39
N SER A 104 9.33 -8.13 12.60
CA SER A 104 9.40 -9.56 12.81
C SER A 104 10.72 -10.20 12.38
N GLY A 105 11.57 -9.47 11.63
CA GLY A 105 12.82 -9.98 11.08
C GLY A 105 12.66 -10.90 9.88
N TRP A 106 11.50 -10.90 9.23
CA TRP A 106 11.20 -11.72 8.04
C TRP A 106 11.38 -10.97 6.72
N ALA A 107 11.64 -9.66 6.77
CA ALA A 107 11.99 -8.89 5.59
C ALA A 107 13.33 -9.36 5.03
N LYS A 108 13.38 -9.72 3.74
CA LYS A 108 14.64 -10.08 3.09
C LYS A 108 15.53 -8.84 2.96
N ASP A 109 16.78 -9.00 3.33
CA ASP A 109 17.80 -7.95 3.21
C ASP A 109 19.08 -8.56 2.66
N LYS A 110 19.43 -8.18 1.43
CA LYS A 110 20.65 -8.65 0.74
C LYS A 110 21.93 -8.18 1.43
N LYS A 111 21.86 -7.10 2.22
CA LYS A 111 23.00 -6.56 2.98
C LYS A 111 23.18 -7.26 4.33
N SER A 112 22.15 -7.98 4.80
CA SER A 112 22.23 -8.74 6.04
C SER A 112 22.94 -10.08 5.85
N LYS A 113 23.76 -10.46 6.84
CA LYS A 113 24.45 -11.77 6.86
C LYS A 113 23.49 -12.96 6.92
N SER A 114 22.31 -12.79 7.53
CA SER A 114 21.29 -13.84 7.59
C SER A 114 20.42 -13.90 6.33
N GLY A 115 20.58 -12.94 5.41
CA GLY A 115 19.66 -12.73 4.29
C GLY A 115 18.35 -12.03 4.68
N TYR A 116 18.17 -11.68 5.96
CA TYR A 116 16.98 -11.02 6.49
C TYR A 116 17.33 -9.84 7.39
N ALA A 117 16.48 -8.81 7.41
CA ALA A 117 16.61 -7.69 8.33
C ALA A 117 16.51 -8.18 9.79
N PRO A 118 17.29 -7.61 10.72
CA PRO A 118 17.16 -7.96 12.13
C PRO A 118 15.79 -7.55 12.69
N PRO A 119 15.21 -8.28 13.67
CA PRO A 119 13.96 -7.89 14.30
C PRO A 119 14.01 -6.49 14.93
N GLY A 120 12.92 -5.75 14.81
CA GLY A 120 12.78 -4.41 15.38
C GLY A 120 12.46 -4.44 16.87
N LYS A 121 13.15 -3.64 17.68
CA LYS A 121 12.92 -3.58 19.13
C LYS A 121 11.66 -2.80 19.54
N GLN A 122 11.30 -1.77 18.77
CA GLN A 122 10.22 -0.82 19.09
C GLN A 122 9.55 -0.26 17.83
N MET A 123 9.34 -1.11 16.81
CA MET A 123 8.65 -0.68 15.58
C MET A 123 7.20 -0.31 15.90
N LYS A 124 6.88 0.99 15.86
CA LYS A 124 5.53 1.46 16.19
C LYS A 124 4.55 1.19 15.06
N LYS A 125 3.27 1.09 15.37
CA LYS A 125 2.21 1.03 14.34
C LYS A 125 1.87 2.45 13.92
N LEU A 126 1.78 2.71 12.63
CA LEU A 126 1.33 4.00 12.12
C LEU A 126 -0.18 4.19 12.33
N GLU A 127 -0.55 5.43 12.59
CA GLU A 127 -1.92 5.96 12.45
C GLU A 127 -1.99 6.96 11.29
N TYR A 128 -3.16 7.10 10.68
CA TYR A 128 -3.33 8.05 9.57
C TYR A 128 -3.62 9.45 10.13
N ASP A 129 -2.83 10.47 9.77
CA ASP A 129 -2.94 11.81 10.38
C ASP A 129 -3.88 12.73 9.61
N CYS A 130 -5.17 12.63 9.91
CA CYS A 130 -6.18 13.58 9.45
C CYS A 130 -6.41 14.75 10.41
N SER A 131 -5.58 14.89 11.45
CA SER A 131 -5.79 15.91 12.46
C SER A 131 -5.53 17.30 11.89
N SER A 132 -6.48 18.21 12.12
CA SER A 132 -6.31 19.64 11.90
C SER A 132 -5.86 20.38 13.17
N THR A 133 -5.49 19.66 14.23
CA THR A 133 -5.01 20.27 15.48
C THR A 133 -3.56 20.73 15.29
N GLY A 134 -3.35 22.03 15.06
CA GLY A 134 -2.05 22.59 14.69
C GLY A 134 -1.93 22.79 13.17
N THR A 135 -0.76 22.54 12.59
CA THR A 135 -0.58 22.58 11.14
C THR A 135 -1.34 21.42 10.50
N ASN A 136 -2.26 21.72 9.58
CA ASN A 136 -3.01 20.70 8.84
C ASN A 136 -2.07 19.97 7.86
N ILE A 137 -1.52 18.84 8.32
CA ILE A 137 -0.53 18.11 7.55
C ILE A 137 -1.12 17.44 6.31
N ALA A 138 -2.41 17.07 6.33
CA ALA A 138 -3.10 16.54 5.16
C ALA A 138 -3.16 17.58 4.03
N ALA A 139 -3.54 18.82 4.36
CA ALA A 139 -3.57 19.92 3.40
C ALA A 139 -2.17 20.24 2.85
N GLU A 140 -1.14 20.32 3.70
CA GLU A 140 0.23 20.59 3.25
C GLU A 140 0.81 19.45 2.41
N THR A 141 0.41 18.20 2.69
CA THR A 141 0.79 17.02 1.90
C THR A 141 0.22 17.10 0.49
N TYR A 142 -1.07 17.41 0.33
CA TYR A 142 -1.65 17.58 -1.00
C TYR A 142 -1.04 18.78 -1.74
N LYS A 143 -0.87 19.92 -1.05
CA LYS A 143 -0.28 21.14 -1.59
C LYS A 143 1.13 20.94 -2.17
N ALA A 144 1.91 19.99 -1.63
CA ALA A 144 3.24 19.65 -2.12
C ALA A 144 3.23 19.15 -3.59
N ILE A 145 2.11 18.60 -4.06
CA ILE A 145 1.95 18.05 -5.42
C ILE A 145 0.81 18.68 -6.22
N GLU A 146 -0.01 19.53 -5.60
CA GLU A 146 -1.21 20.15 -6.19
C GLU A 146 -0.92 20.85 -7.53
N SER A 147 0.18 21.60 -7.60
CA SER A 147 0.58 22.35 -8.81
C SER A 147 1.12 21.48 -9.94
N CYS A 148 1.21 20.16 -9.74
CA CYS A 148 1.80 19.22 -10.68
C CYS A 148 3.20 19.65 -11.15
N PRO A 149 4.15 19.90 -10.22
CA PRO A 149 5.49 20.38 -10.57
C PRO A 149 6.18 19.37 -11.49
N SER A 150 6.71 19.79 -12.63
CA SER A 150 7.34 18.89 -13.62
C SER A 150 8.78 18.48 -13.26
N THR A 151 9.44 19.25 -12.40
CA THR A 151 10.82 19.01 -11.94
C THR A 151 10.95 19.26 -10.44
N GLY A 152 12.06 18.78 -9.85
CA GLY A 152 12.37 18.97 -8.43
C GLY A 152 11.64 18.00 -7.51
N THR A 153 12.03 18.03 -6.24
CA THR A 153 11.47 17.21 -5.16
C THR A 153 10.84 18.14 -4.13
N PRO A 154 9.53 18.00 -3.84
CA PRO A 154 8.88 18.76 -2.77
C PRO A 154 9.60 18.55 -1.44
N GLN A 155 9.54 19.55 -0.58
CA GLN A 155 10.15 19.49 0.76
C GLN A 155 9.10 19.09 1.79
N ALA A 156 9.54 18.37 2.83
CA ALA A 156 8.69 18.03 3.95
C ALA A 156 8.24 19.30 4.70
N SER A 157 7.01 19.28 5.21
CA SER A 157 6.51 20.27 6.14
C SER A 157 7.37 20.27 7.41
N ALA A 158 7.46 21.41 8.10
CA ALA A 158 8.27 21.53 9.31
C ALA A 158 7.91 20.45 10.34
N GLY A 159 8.93 19.77 10.90
CA GLY A 159 8.74 18.67 11.84
C GLY A 159 8.20 17.38 11.21
N HIS A 160 8.36 17.20 9.90
CA HIS A 160 7.96 15.99 9.18
C HIS A 160 9.10 15.49 8.28
N SER A 161 9.05 14.21 7.92
CA SER A 161 9.83 13.63 6.82
C SER A 161 8.89 13.30 5.67
N MET A 162 9.43 13.18 4.46
CA MET A 162 8.63 12.97 3.26
C MET A 162 9.26 11.94 2.35
N ASN A 163 8.43 11.00 1.88
CA ASN A 163 8.72 10.21 0.69
C ASN A 163 8.01 10.85 -0.51
N PHE A 164 8.67 10.88 -1.66
CA PHE A 164 8.12 11.43 -2.90
C PHE A 164 8.50 10.54 -4.08
N TRP A 165 7.53 10.24 -4.94
CA TRP A 165 7.74 9.46 -6.15
C TRP A 165 7.02 10.07 -7.36
N ARG A 166 7.69 9.99 -8.52
CA ARG A 166 7.18 10.44 -9.82
C ARG A 166 7.02 9.23 -10.72
N ILE A 167 5.79 8.92 -11.11
CA ILE A 167 5.50 7.78 -11.98
C ILE A 167 5.18 8.29 -13.38
N GLY A 168 5.82 7.70 -14.39
CA GLY A 168 5.65 8.05 -15.81
C GLY A 168 4.34 7.57 -16.44
N ASP A 169 3.25 7.50 -15.68
CA ASP A 169 1.90 7.25 -16.16
C ASP A 169 0.90 8.06 -15.33
N TYR A 170 0.12 8.91 -15.98
CA TYR A 170 -0.91 9.74 -15.34
C TYR A 170 -2.26 9.05 -15.17
N ARG A 171 -2.38 7.77 -15.55
CA ARG A 171 -3.65 7.02 -15.51
C ARG A 171 -3.70 5.97 -14.40
N LEU A 172 -2.78 6.05 -13.44
CA LEU A 172 -2.73 5.15 -12.31
C LEU A 172 -3.87 5.45 -11.33
N SER A 173 -4.38 4.38 -10.71
CA SER A 173 -5.25 4.53 -9.55
C SER A 173 -4.45 5.06 -8.36
N GLU A 174 -5.14 5.65 -7.38
CA GLU A 174 -4.52 6.09 -6.14
C GLU A 174 -3.80 4.93 -5.43
N GLN A 175 -4.41 3.74 -5.42
CA GLN A 175 -3.85 2.57 -4.74
C GLN A 175 -2.57 2.09 -5.43
N ASP A 176 -2.59 1.91 -6.76
CA ASP A 176 -1.42 1.49 -7.54
C ASP A 176 -0.25 2.49 -7.36
N ALA A 177 -0.56 3.78 -7.26
CA ALA A 177 0.45 4.82 -7.08
C ALA A 177 1.09 4.79 -5.68
N LEU A 178 0.32 4.42 -4.65
CA LEU A 178 0.78 4.37 -3.26
C LEU A 178 1.69 3.16 -2.95
N GLU A 179 1.73 2.14 -3.82
CA GLU A 179 2.38 0.87 -3.49
C GLU A 179 3.90 0.98 -3.24
N GLN A 180 4.53 2.03 -3.76
CA GLN A 180 5.98 2.24 -3.71
C GLN A 180 6.44 3.13 -2.54
N MET A 181 5.54 3.47 -1.61
CA MET A 181 5.78 4.48 -0.59
C MET A 181 5.78 3.83 0.80
N ALA A 182 6.93 3.74 1.46
CA ALA A 182 7.03 3.22 2.84
C ALA A 182 8.15 3.90 3.66
N ASN A 183 7.90 4.14 4.96
CA ASN A 183 8.89 4.61 5.93
C ASN A 183 8.73 3.85 7.27
N ASP A 184 9.83 3.37 7.83
CA ASP A 184 9.88 2.50 9.00
C ASP A 184 10.11 3.24 10.33
N GLN A 185 10.24 4.56 10.34
CA GLN A 185 10.59 5.31 11.57
C GLN A 185 9.49 6.21 12.14
N ALA A 186 8.36 6.32 11.45
CA ALA A 186 7.27 7.20 11.84
C ALA A 186 6.25 6.54 12.77
N ASP A 187 5.34 7.35 13.33
CA ASP A 187 4.14 6.92 14.06
C ASP A 187 2.85 7.37 13.38
N LYS A 188 2.97 8.36 12.50
CA LYS A 188 1.88 8.91 11.74
C LYS A 188 2.26 9.03 10.28
N VAL A 189 1.30 8.81 9.40
CA VAL A 189 1.44 9.00 7.96
C VAL A 189 0.22 9.70 7.39
N VAL A 190 0.45 10.57 6.42
CA VAL A 190 -0.58 11.07 5.51
C VAL A 190 0.00 11.04 4.11
N CYS A 191 -0.81 10.68 3.11
CA CYS A 191 -0.37 10.62 1.73
C CYS A 191 -1.30 11.41 0.82
N ALA A 192 -0.79 11.81 -0.33
CA ALA A 192 -1.58 12.38 -1.40
C ALA A 192 -1.10 11.84 -2.75
N VAL A 193 -2.05 11.71 -3.68
CA VAL A 193 -1.81 11.30 -5.07
C VAL A 193 -2.37 12.36 -6.00
N ARG A 194 -1.62 12.69 -7.06
CA ARG A 194 -2.07 13.62 -8.10
C ARG A 194 -1.73 13.11 -9.48
N ASN A 195 -2.74 12.81 -10.26
CA ASN A 195 -2.63 12.53 -11.69
C ASN A 195 -2.44 13.87 -12.45
N CYS A 196 -1.30 14.04 -13.10
CA CYS A 196 -0.87 15.26 -13.75
C CYS A 196 -0.84 15.09 -15.27
N GLN A 197 -1.99 15.30 -15.93
CA GLN A 197 -2.12 15.16 -17.39
C GLN A 197 -1.13 16.05 -18.16
N GLN A 198 -0.85 17.26 -17.66
CA GLN A 198 0.07 18.22 -18.29
C GLN A 198 1.51 17.70 -18.42
N SER A 199 1.95 16.83 -17.50
CA SER A 199 3.28 16.22 -17.51
C SER A 199 3.26 14.74 -17.88
N GLY A 200 2.08 14.14 -18.08
CA GLY A 200 1.92 12.71 -18.32
C GLY A 200 2.32 11.84 -17.13
N GLN A 201 2.38 12.40 -15.92
CA GLN A 201 2.88 11.73 -14.71
C GLN A 201 1.80 11.59 -13.63
N THR A 202 2.00 10.63 -12.72
CA THR A 202 1.34 10.61 -11.41
C THR A 202 2.35 10.95 -10.33
N LEU A 203 2.03 11.90 -9.47
CA LEU A 203 2.85 12.30 -8.33
C LEU A 203 2.28 11.70 -7.05
N VAL A 204 3.16 11.15 -6.22
CA VAL A 204 2.79 10.54 -4.95
C VAL A 204 3.69 11.09 -3.87
N VAL A 205 3.08 11.50 -2.77
CA VAL A 205 3.80 12.02 -1.60
C VAL A 205 3.21 11.44 -0.34
N CYS A 206 4.06 11.02 0.58
CA CYS A 206 3.65 10.64 1.94
C CYS A 206 4.50 11.42 2.93
N GLN A 207 3.84 12.15 3.84
CA GLN A 207 4.48 12.82 4.95
C GLN A 207 4.31 12.03 6.23
N TYR A 208 5.35 12.07 7.04
CA TYR A 208 5.45 11.35 8.28
C TYR A 208 5.85 12.32 9.38
N ASN A 209 5.28 12.18 10.58
CA ASN A 209 5.75 12.97 11.71
C ASN A 209 7.24 12.74 11.97
N ALA A 210 7.98 13.80 12.26
CA ALA A 210 9.40 13.67 12.62
C ALA A 210 9.51 12.87 13.92
N TYR A 211 10.28 11.80 13.85
CA TYR A 211 10.68 11.07 15.03
C TYR A 211 11.99 11.64 15.56
N VAL A 212 11.99 12.08 16.82
CA VAL A 212 13.22 12.49 17.52
C VAL A 212 13.92 11.20 17.97
N PHE A 213 15.01 10.81 17.33
CA PHE A 213 15.86 9.72 17.82
C PHE A 213 17.11 10.24 18.52
N THR A 214 17.32 9.74 19.73
CA THR A 214 18.65 9.49 20.30
C THR A 214 19.11 8.13 19.76
N ASP A 215 20.02 8.15 18.78
CA ASP A 215 20.81 7.04 18.22
C ASP A 215 20.21 6.01 17.24
N THR A 216 20.88 5.99 16.07
CA THR A 216 21.05 4.96 15.01
C THR A 216 19.85 4.46 14.17
N LEU A 217 19.88 4.85 12.90
CA LEU A 217 19.04 4.45 11.77
C LEU A 217 19.43 3.04 11.26
N VAL A 218 18.46 2.16 11.02
CA VAL A 218 18.57 1.04 10.06
C VAL A 218 17.45 1.25 9.06
N VAL A 219 17.77 1.67 7.83
CA VAL A 219 16.82 1.65 6.71
C VAL A 219 17.06 0.35 5.98
N ALA A 220 16.09 -0.56 6.03
CA ALA A 220 16.05 -1.63 5.05
C ALA A 220 15.62 -1.03 3.71
N GLU A 221 16.52 -1.04 2.72
CA GLU A 221 16.11 -0.88 1.33
C GLU A 221 15.17 -2.05 1.01
N ALA A 222 13.86 -1.80 1.02
CA ALA A 222 12.91 -2.66 0.35
C ALA A 222 13.19 -2.51 -1.15
N ASN A 223 14.17 -3.26 -1.65
CA ASN A 223 14.31 -3.52 -3.08
C ASN A 223 13.09 -4.36 -3.49
N LEU A 224 12.02 -3.67 -3.89
CA LEU A 224 11.02 -4.21 -4.82
C LEU A 224 11.66 -4.28 -6.21
#